data_AF-A0A6B0YDF0-F1
#
_entry.id   AF-A0A6B0YDF0-F1
#
_cell.length_a   1.000
_cell.length_b   1.000
_cell.length_c   1.000
_cell.angle_alpha   90.00
_cell.angle_beta   90.00
_cell.angle_gamma   90.00
#
_symmetry.space_group_name_H-M   'P 1'
#
loop_
_entity.id
_entity.type
_entity.pdbx_description
1 polymer ?
#
loop_
_entity_poly.entity_id
_entity_poly.type
_entity_poly.pdbx_seq_one_letter_code
_entity_poly.pdbx_strand_id
1 'polypeptide(L)'
;MRALMMTLASLIFATGVKGAEYVLGVDSLQQEGVPKGTVTEHVWEGSQIYPGTTHDYWVYVPAQYTHAKPAAVMVFQDGQAYVTREGPVRAPTVFDNLIHTGEMPVTIGVFINPGRREEGADQRSAQYVPIDDTYARFLLEEILPEVGKDYSLVDDASGRAIGGMSDGGLAAFTAAWHRPDAFSKVVSQIGSYTRLRGGSEYPYLIRKTRDEAKPIRVFIQGGTNDLNLTEGNWTLANLNMASALMFARYDHRVEIGDGGHDLVHGGAIFPDTMRWIWRDYPGVKGADDAPSFDAVVGEWDVVTNVLGKDRASVLTITAEDGALAATINDEQDGEIQASVVDYDGGALIYKYVEPIPEWVSSKDGDWKDVEWTGRMAAWLRVTGDTFEGAVGSEDKPLDYSVKGRRRASRGD
;
A
#
# COMPACT_ATOMS: atom_id res chain seq x y z
N MET A 1 40.85 28.23 22.71
CA MET A 1 40.29 26.87 22.82
C MET A 1 39.85 26.46 21.42
N ARG A 2 40.50 25.43 20.85
CA ARG A 2 40.25 24.96 19.48
C ARG A 2 38.97 24.11 19.46
N ALA A 3 38.03 24.44 18.57
CA ALA A 3 36.86 23.64 18.31
C ALA A 3 37.27 22.36 17.56
N LEU A 4 36.92 21.22 18.13
CA LEU A 4 37.20 19.90 17.58
C LEU A 4 36.14 19.60 16.52
N MET A 5 36.57 19.58 15.26
CA MET A 5 35.80 19.16 14.10
C MET A 5 35.71 17.64 14.16
N MET A 6 34.57 17.09 14.57
CA MET A 6 34.31 15.64 14.52
C MET A 6 33.83 15.27 13.11
N THR A 7 34.74 14.78 12.30
CA THR A 7 34.46 14.06 11.06
C THR A 7 33.85 12.70 11.44
N LEU A 8 32.56 12.50 11.17
CA LEU A 8 31.91 11.21 11.35
C LEU A 8 32.35 10.29 10.20
N ALA A 9 33.39 9.49 10.45
CA ALA A 9 33.82 8.45 9.53
C ALA A 9 32.78 7.32 9.51
N SER A 10 32.20 7.07 8.35
CA SER A 10 31.30 5.95 8.08
C SER A 10 32.06 4.62 8.25
N LEU A 11 31.88 3.95 9.39
CA LEU A 11 32.26 2.55 9.56
C LEU A 11 31.08 1.67 9.17
N ILE A 12 31.14 1.15 7.94
CA ILE A 12 30.32 0.03 7.48
C ILE A 12 30.80 -1.21 8.22
N PHE A 13 30.10 -1.60 9.29
CA PHE A 13 30.18 -2.97 9.79
C PHE A 13 29.14 -3.81 9.05
N ALA A 14 29.59 -4.47 7.99
CA ALA A 14 28.87 -5.60 7.41
C ALA A 14 28.86 -6.74 8.45
N THR A 15 27.79 -6.81 9.24
CA THR A 15 27.45 -8.01 9.99
C THR A 15 26.26 -8.65 9.28
N GLY A 16 26.59 -9.58 8.38
CA GLY A 16 25.60 -10.38 7.67
C GLY A 16 24.92 -11.34 8.64
N VAL A 17 23.72 -10.98 9.11
CA VAL A 17 22.70 -11.96 9.43
C VAL A 17 22.12 -12.40 8.09
N LYS A 18 22.16 -13.70 7.79
CA LYS A 18 21.47 -14.28 6.62
C LYS A 18 19.96 -14.08 6.79
N GLY A 19 19.43 -12.93 6.36
CA GLY A 19 18.04 -12.80 5.97
C GLY A 19 17.77 -13.65 4.72
N ALA A 20 16.50 -13.92 4.41
CA ALA A 20 16.12 -14.55 3.14
C ALA A 20 16.79 -13.81 1.98
N GLU A 21 17.45 -14.54 1.07
CA GLU A 21 18.06 -13.95 -0.11
C GLU A 21 16.92 -13.61 -1.08
N TYR A 22 16.49 -12.34 -1.08
CA TYR A 22 15.47 -11.87 -2.01
C TYR A 22 16.08 -11.77 -3.40
N VAL A 23 15.63 -12.65 -4.30
CA VAL A 23 16.09 -12.74 -5.68
C VAL A 23 15.10 -12.05 -6.60
N LEU A 24 15.62 -11.28 -7.54
CA LEU A 24 14.80 -10.66 -8.58
C LEU A 24 14.20 -11.73 -9.51
N GLY A 25 12.89 -11.68 -9.70
CA GLY A 25 12.18 -12.52 -10.66
C GLY A 25 12.46 -12.12 -12.11
N VAL A 26 11.97 -12.94 -13.05
CA VAL A 26 12.17 -12.75 -14.50
C VAL A 26 11.62 -11.41 -15.01
N ASP A 27 10.57 -10.88 -14.40
CA ASP A 27 9.97 -9.60 -14.76
C ASP A 27 10.83 -8.39 -14.35
N SER A 28 11.83 -8.60 -13.49
CA SER A 28 12.83 -7.59 -13.12
C SER A 28 14.12 -7.68 -13.96
N LEU A 29 14.18 -8.64 -14.89
CA LEU A 29 15.31 -8.86 -15.79
C LEU A 29 14.93 -8.44 -17.21
N GLN A 30 15.92 -8.00 -17.98
CA GLN A 30 15.69 -7.71 -19.39
C GLN A 30 15.37 -9.00 -20.14
N GLN A 31 14.27 -9.02 -20.90
CA GLN A 31 13.83 -10.17 -21.67
C GLN A 31 14.06 -9.94 -23.17
N GLU A 32 14.30 -11.03 -23.91
CA GLU A 32 14.42 -10.98 -25.37
C GLU A 32 13.05 -10.73 -26.01
N GLY A 33 13.00 -9.87 -27.03
CA GLY A 33 11.76 -9.52 -27.73
C GLY A 33 10.88 -8.47 -27.05
N VAL A 34 11.14 -8.11 -25.79
CA VAL A 34 10.42 -7.03 -25.10
C VAL A 34 10.88 -5.65 -25.60
N PRO A 35 9.98 -4.79 -26.11
CA PRO A 35 10.30 -3.42 -26.49
C PRO A 35 10.85 -2.62 -25.31
N LYS A 36 11.93 -1.86 -25.55
CA LYS A 36 12.61 -1.06 -24.53
C LYS A 36 12.23 0.40 -24.62
N GLY A 37 11.70 0.94 -23.53
CA GLY A 37 11.51 2.37 -23.34
C GLY A 37 12.83 3.12 -23.18
N THR A 38 12.75 4.44 -23.34
CA THR A 38 13.89 5.35 -23.22
C THR A 38 13.87 6.03 -21.86
N VAL A 39 15.06 6.36 -21.33
CA VAL A 39 15.21 7.19 -20.13
C VAL A 39 16.04 8.41 -20.51
N THR A 40 15.52 9.59 -20.24
CA THR A 40 16.21 10.88 -20.46
C THR A 40 16.40 11.61 -19.14
N GLU A 41 17.59 12.15 -18.92
CA GLU A 41 17.95 12.95 -17.76
C GLU A 41 17.69 14.43 -18.00
N HIS A 42 17.22 15.12 -16.96
CA HIS A 42 16.81 16.51 -16.97
C HIS A 42 17.18 17.19 -15.65
N VAL A 43 17.19 18.52 -15.67
CA VAL A 43 17.44 19.36 -14.49
C VAL A 43 16.33 20.39 -14.37
N TRP A 44 15.78 20.54 -13.16
CA TRP A 44 14.79 21.56 -12.80
C TRP A 44 15.41 22.60 -11.86
N GLU A 45 15.59 23.83 -12.35
CA GLU A 45 16.19 24.95 -11.58
C GLU A 45 15.20 26.08 -11.30
N GLY A 46 14.00 26.00 -11.88
CA GLY A 46 13.02 27.09 -11.93
C GLY A 46 11.97 27.09 -10.82
N SER A 47 12.16 26.32 -9.75
CA SER A 47 11.10 26.08 -8.76
C SER A 47 10.67 27.37 -8.05
N GLN A 48 9.37 27.65 -8.09
CA GLN A 48 8.72 28.73 -7.34
C GLN A 48 8.27 28.25 -5.95
N ILE A 49 7.93 26.98 -5.83
CA ILE A 49 7.52 26.34 -4.57
C ILE A 49 8.72 26.04 -3.67
N TYR A 50 9.87 25.67 -4.27
CA TYR A 50 11.14 25.51 -3.57
C TYR A 50 12.23 26.44 -4.17
N PRO A 51 12.17 27.76 -3.92
CA PRO A 51 13.10 28.71 -4.51
C PRO A 51 14.57 28.43 -4.21
N GLY A 52 15.40 28.59 -5.24
CA GLY A 52 16.85 28.41 -5.16
C GLY A 52 17.27 26.95 -4.97
N THR A 53 16.46 26.01 -5.44
CA THR A 53 16.78 24.59 -5.45
C THR A 53 16.90 24.08 -6.88
N THR A 54 17.81 23.14 -7.08
CA THR A 54 17.98 22.40 -8.34
C THR A 54 17.63 20.94 -8.10
N HIS A 55 16.82 20.33 -8.97
CA HIS A 55 16.47 18.92 -8.90
C HIS A 55 16.92 18.20 -10.17
N ASP A 56 17.65 17.10 -10.02
CA ASP A 56 17.82 16.16 -11.13
C ASP A 56 16.58 15.27 -11.20
N TYR A 57 16.10 15.04 -12.41
CA TYR A 57 15.02 14.09 -12.63
C TYR A 57 15.20 13.35 -13.95
N TRP A 58 14.55 12.20 -14.06
CA TRP A 58 14.54 11.39 -15.26
C TRP A 58 13.11 11.13 -15.70
N VAL A 59 12.93 11.09 -17.02
CA VAL A 59 11.66 10.69 -17.65
C VAL A 59 11.89 9.38 -18.38
N TYR A 60 11.15 8.35 -17.99
CA TYR A 60 11.03 7.09 -18.72
C TYR A 60 9.82 7.14 -19.63
N VAL A 61 10.02 6.80 -20.91
CA VAL A 61 8.96 6.71 -21.91
C VAL A 61 8.94 5.29 -22.48
N PRO A 62 7.84 4.52 -22.31
CA PRO A 62 7.77 3.16 -22.84
C PRO A 62 7.72 3.19 -24.38
N ALA A 63 8.27 2.17 -25.03
CA ALA A 63 8.32 2.08 -26.50
C ALA A 63 6.93 2.07 -27.16
N GLN A 64 5.90 1.68 -26.41
CA GLN A 64 4.50 1.59 -26.81
C GLN A 64 3.77 2.95 -26.74
N TYR A 65 4.38 3.99 -26.15
CA TYR A 65 3.77 5.30 -26.03
C TYR A 65 3.58 5.96 -27.40
N THR A 66 2.41 6.58 -27.59
CA THR A 66 2.11 7.46 -28.72
C THR A 66 1.33 8.66 -28.23
N HIS A 67 1.49 9.82 -28.86
CA HIS A 67 0.74 11.03 -28.52
C HIS A 67 -0.78 10.93 -28.73
N ALA A 68 -1.27 9.86 -29.36
CA ALA A 68 -2.69 9.67 -29.63
C ALA A 68 -3.51 9.32 -28.38
N LYS A 69 -2.87 8.83 -27.31
CA LYS A 69 -3.52 8.47 -26.04
C LYS A 69 -2.68 8.98 -24.87
N PRO A 70 -3.28 9.69 -23.90
CA PRO A 70 -2.57 10.07 -22.69
C PRO A 70 -2.03 8.84 -21.95
N ALA A 71 -0.77 8.90 -21.50
CA ALA A 71 -0.16 7.84 -20.72
C ALA A 71 -0.51 7.97 -19.24
N ALA A 72 -0.64 6.83 -18.55
CA ALA A 72 -0.60 6.81 -17.10
C ALA A 72 0.75 7.37 -16.60
N VAL A 73 0.80 7.85 -15.37
CA VAL A 73 2.01 8.44 -14.78
C VAL A 73 2.35 7.75 -13.47
N MET A 74 3.63 7.44 -13.27
CA MET A 74 4.13 7.07 -11.96
C MET A 74 5.32 7.93 -11.56
N VAL A 75 5.18 8.65 -10.44
CA VAL A 75 6.24 9.50 -9.89
C VAL A 75 7.01 8.75 -8.82
N PHE A 76 8.34 8.74 -8.89
CA PHE A 76 9.22 8.16 -7.88
C PHE A 76 10.06 9.22 -7.17
N GLN A 77 9.99 9.19 -5.85
CA GLN A 77 10.87 9.95 -4.96
C GLN A 77 12.23 9.27 -4.85
N ASP A 78 13.29 10.04 -4.63
CA ASP A 78 14.66 9.54 -4.73
C ASP A 78 14.89 8.83 -6.06
N GLY A 79 14.45 9.48 -7.15
CA GLY A 79 14.28 8.87 -8.46
C GLY A 79 15.46 8.03 -8.96
N GLN A 80 16.68 8.43 -8.63
CA GLN A 80 17.89 7.67 -8.97
C GLN A 80 17.89 6.22 -8.45
N ALA A 81 17.32 5.98 -7.26
CA ALA A 81 17.23 4.65 -6.65
C ALA A 81 16.30 3.69 -7.43
N TYR A 82 15.39 4.23 -8.24
CA TYR A 82 14.37 3.48 -8.97
C TYR A 82 14.67 3.38 -10.47
N VAL A 83 15.22 4.45 -11.07
CA VAL A 83 15.37 4.58 -12.53
C VAL A 83 16.48 3.70 -13.12
N THR A 84 17.49 3.35 -12.33
CA THR A 84 18.59 2.52 -12.83
C THR A 84 18.11 1.12 -13.24
N ARG A 85 18.55 0.62 -14.40
CA ARG A 85 18.33 -0.78 -14.81
C ARG A 85 19.21 -1.77 -14.06
N GLU A 86 20.20 -1.25 -13.34
CA GLU A 86 21.13 -1.97 -12.50
C GLU A 86 20.93 -1.49 -11.06
N GLY A 87 20.03 -2.18 -10.35
CA GLY A 87 19.66 -1.83 -8.98
C GLY A 87 18.69 -2.85 -8.40
N PRO A 88 18.18 -2.61 -7.18
CA PRO A 88 17.22 -3.50 -6.56
C PRO A 88 15.84 -3.42 -7.23
N VAL A 89 15.38 -2.23 -7.64
CA VAL A 89 14.01 -2.06 -8.16
C VAL A 89 13.91 -2.20 -9.68
N ARG A 90 14.82 -1.54 -10.42
CA ARG A 90 14.87 -1.58 -11.89
C ARG A 90 13.56 -1.19 -12.56
N ALA A 91 12.95 -0.09 -12.10
CA ALA A 91 11.59 0.28 -12.50
C ALA A 91 11.40 0.33 -14.03
N PRO A 92 12.34 0.89 -14.84
CA PRO A 92 12.16 0.85 -16.28
C PRO A 92 12.12 -0.55 -16.90
N THR A 93 12.92 -1.51 -16.41
CA THR A 93 12.90 -2.89 -16.90
C THR A 93 11.59 -3.59 -16.54
N VAL A 94 11.11 -3.37 -15.31
CA VAL A 94 9.82 -3.90 -14.87
C VAL A 94 8.68 -3.29 -15.69
N PHE A 95 8.73 -1.99 -15.97
CA PHE A 95 7.74 -1.31 -16.81
C PHE A 95 7.78 -1.83 -18.25
N ASP A 96 8.97 -1.99 -18.84
CA ASP A 96 9.14 -2.57 -20.18
C ASP A 96 8.40 -3.93 -20.28
N ASN A 97 8.66 -4.83 -19.32
CA ASN A 97 8.10 -6.17 -19.28
C ASN A 97 6.58 -6.16 -19.04
N LEU A 98 6.09 -5.48 -18.00
CA LEU A 98 4.68 -5.51 -17.63
C LEU A 98 3.78 -4.75 -18.61
N ILE A 99 4.27 -3.67 -19.23
CA ILE A 99 3.55 -2.98 -20.30
C ILE A 99 3.47 -3.88 -21.54
N HIS A 100 4.52 -4.64 -21.85
CA HIS A 100 4.52 -5.58 -22.96
C HIS A 100 3.53 -6.74 -22.76
N THR A 101 3.41 -7.28 -21.54
CA THR A 101 2.46 -8.36 -21.22
C THR A 101 1.04 -7.87 -20.97
N GLY A 102 0.82 -6.55 -20.94
CA GLY A 102 -0.47 -5.91 -20.67
C GLY A 102 -0.86 -5.91 -19.19
N GLU A 103 0.05 -6.25 -18.29
CA GLU A 103 -0.17 -6.30 -16.83
C GLU A 103 0.03 -4.93 -16.14
N MET A 104 0.38 -3.91 -16.91
CA MET A 104 0.50 -2.51 -16.50
C MET A 104 0.06 -1.61 -17.68
N PRO A 105 -0.62 -0.48 -17.45
CA PRO A 105 -0.96 0.42 -18.55
C PRO A 105 0.29 1.07 -19.12
N VAL A 106 0.23 1.59 -20.35
CA VAL A 106 1.30 2.41 -20.91
C VAL A 106 1.55 3.59 -19.97
N THR A 107 2.69 3.55 -19.25
CA THR A 107 2.99 4.43 -18.13
C THR A 107 4.30 5.17 -18.37
N ILE A 108 4.26 6.50 -18.28
CA ILE A 108 5.45 7.35 -18.23
C ILE A 108 5.93 7.44 -16.77
N GLY A 109 7.21 7.15 -16.55
CA GLY A 109 7.84 7.24 -15.23
C GLY A 109 8.52 8.58 -15.05
N VAL A 110 8.25 9.27 -13.95
CA VAL A 110 8.93 10.51 -13.55
C VAL A 110 9.72 10.25 -12.28
N PHE A 111 11.03 10.23 -12.38
CA PHE A 111 11.93 9.87 -11.29
C PHE A 111 12.63 11.13 -10.81
N ILE A 112 12.25 11.67 -9.66
CA ILE A 112 12.75 12.96 -9.19
C ILE A 112 13.57 12.80 -7.92
N ASN A 113 14.78 13.35 -7.94
CA ASN A 113 15.58 13.48 -6.73
C ASN A 113 15.14 14.72 -5.93
N PRO A 114 15.37 14.74 -4.61
CA PRO A 114 15.18 15.95 -3.82
C PRO A 114 16.08 17.09 -4.31
N GLY A 115 15.66 18.32 -4.02
CA GLY A 115 16.39 19.50 -4.43
C GLY A 115 17.74 19.64 -3.72
N ARG A 116 18.71 20.26 -4.39
CA ARG A 116 19.97 20.74 -3.79
C ARG A 116 20.02 22.27 -3.85
N ARG A 117 20.65 22.90 -2.85
CA ARG A 117 21.04 24.32 -2.92
C ARG A 117 22.51 24.47 -3.29
N GLU A 118 22.93 25.67 -3.70
CA GLU A 118 24.31 25.96 -4.17
C GLU A 118 25.42 25.52 -3.20
N GLU A 119 25.15 25.46 -1.89
CA GLU A 119 26.09 24.97 -0.87
C GLU A 119 26.15 23.44 -0.74
N GLY A 120 25.50 22.70 -1.65
CA GLY A 120 25.37 21.24 -1.58
C GLY A 120 24.40 20.76 -0.48
N ALA A 121 23.66 21.68 0.14
CA ALA A 121 22.68 21.36 1.16
C ALA A 121 21.49 20.61 0.54
N ASP A 122 21.38 19.33 0.88
CA ASP A 122 20.26 18.46 0.52
C ASP A 122 18.94 19.03 1.10
N GLN A 123 17.89 19.06 0.28
CA GLN A 123 16.55 19.49 0.67
C GLN A 123 15.60 18.32 0.94
N ARG A 124 16.07 17.07 0.90
CA ARG A 124 15.25 15.87 1.07
C ARG A 124 14.34 15.94 2.29
N SER A 125 14.88 16.17 3.48
CA SER A 125 14.06 16.26 4.69
C SER A 125 13.08 17.44 4.65
N ALA A 126 13.50 18.59 4.11
CA ALA A 126 12.66 19.78 4.03
C ALA A 126 11.50 19.62 3.02
N GLN A 127 11.68 18.78 2.00
CA GLN A 127 10.67 18.50 0.98
C GLN A 127 9.77 17.32 1.34
N TYR A 128 10.33 16.28 1.98
CA TYR A 128 9.66 14.98 2.15
C TYR A 128 9.03 14.74 3.52
N VAL A 129 9.49 15.41 4.57
CA VAL A 129 9.00 15.22 5.95
C VAL A 129 7.74 16.03 6.27
N PRO A 130 7.56 17.29 5.80
CA PRO A 130 6.34 18.03 6.06
C PRO A 130 5.09 17.27 5.61
N ILE A 131 4.03 17.36 6.41
CA ILE A 131 2.73 16.70 6.15
C ILE A 131 1.69 17.70 5.66
N ASP A 132 2.10 18.68 4.86
CA ASP A 132 1.23 19.65 4.16
C ASP A 132 1.20 19.37 2.65
N ASP A 133 0.50 20.20 1.88
CA ASP A 133 0.29 20.00 0.44
C ASP A 133 1.45 20.52 -0.44
N THR A 134 2.48 21.13 0.15
CA THR A 134 3.53 21.85 -0.59
C THR A 134 4.24 20.93 -1.59
N TYR A 135 4.57 19.70 -1.16
CA TYR A 135 5.22 18.73 -2.05
C TYR A 135 4.29 18.26 -3.18
N ALA A 136 3.00 18.09 -2.90
CA ALA A 136 2.02 17.75 -3.94
C ALA A 136 1.89 18.87 -4.98
N ARG A 137 1.84 20.13 -4.52
CA ARG A 137 1.81 21.30 -5.40
C ARG A 137 3.07 21.39 -6.26
N PHE A 138 4.24 21.12 -5.69
CA PHE A 138 5.49 21.07 -6.46
C PHE A 138 5.40 20.08 -7.63
N LEU A 139 4.92 18.86 -7.38
CA LEU A 139 4.75 17.88 -8.45
C LEU A 139 3.71 18.31 -9.48
N LEU A 140 2.55 18.83 -9.03
CA LEU A 140 1.39 19.09 -9.89
C LEU A 140 1.45 20.41 -10.64
N GLU A 141 2.11 21.42 -10.08
CA GLU A 141 2.16 22.80 -10.62
C GLU A 141 3.48 23.06 -11.37
N GLU A 142 4.53 22.28 -11.10
CA GLU A 142 5.85 22.48 -11.73
C GLU A 142 6.30 21.27 -12.55
N ILE A 143 6.49 20.11 -11.91
CA ILE A 143 7.18 18.99 -12.54
C ILE A 143 6.32 18.29 -13.61
N LEU A 144 5.09 17.91 -13.28
CA LEU A 144 4.21 17.24 -14.24
C LEU A 144 3.82 18.16 -15.42
N PRO A 145 3.57 19.46 -15.23
CA PRO A 145 3.41 20.39 -16.35
C PRO A 145 4.66 20.50 -17.23
N GLU A 146 5.87 20.48 -16.65
CA GLU A 146 7.11 20.48 -17.44
C GLU A 146 7.22 19.25 -18.34
N VAL A 147 7.02 18.05 -17.77
CA VAL A 147 6.99 16.80 -18.54
C VAL A 147 5.85 16.80 -19.56
N GLY A 148 4.71 17.41 -19.22
CA GLY A 148 3.53 17.52 -20.07
C GLY A 148 3.72 18.38 -21.32
N LYS A 149 4.83 19.13 -21.46
CA LYS A 149 5.17 19.85 -22.70
C LYS A 149 5.51 18.89 -23.83
N ASP A 150 6.20 17.80 -23.49
CA ASP A 150 6.71 16.83 -24.45
C ASP A 150 5.83 15.57 -24.54
N TYR A 151 4.97 15.32 -23.55
CA TYR A 151 4.17 14.10 -23.47
C TYR A 151 2.71 14.36 -23.08
N SER A 152 1.80 13.56 -23.63
CA SER A 152 0.39 13.55 -23.22
C SER A 152 0.25 12.66 -21.99
N LEU A 153 -0.08 13.27 -20.86
CA LEU A 153 -0.22 12.61 -19.56
C LEU A 153 -1.68 12.60 -19.13
N VAL A 154 -2.13 11.51 -18.51
CA VAL A 154 -3.44 11.47 -17.83
C VAL A 154 -3.47 12.54 -16.73
N ASP A 155 -4.61 13.21 -16.57
CA ASP A 155 -4.84 14.26 -15.59
C ASP A 155 -5.64 13.83 -14.36
N ASP A 156 -6.35 12.70 -14.43
CA ASP A 156 -7.14 12.14 -13.34
C ASP A 156 -6.33 11.22 -12.40
N ALA A 157 -6.81 11.10 -11.15
CA ALA A 157 -6.15 10.31 -10.10
C ALA A 157 -6.01 8.83 -10.45
N SER A 158 -6.93 8.25 -11.23
CA SER A 158 -6.95 6.82 -11.52
C SER A 158 -5.76 6.42 -12.38
N GLY A 159 -5.29 7.31 -13.26
CA GLY A 159 -4.08 7.12 -14.08
C GLY A 159 -2.77 7.57 -13.44
N ARG A 160 -2.77 7.93 -12.15
CA ARG A 160 -1.59 8.49 -11.47
C ARG A 160 -1.23 7.75 -10.20
N ALA A 161 0.02 7.27 -10.17
CA ALA A 161 0.65 6.65 -9.03
C ALA A 161 1.87 7.44 -8.54
N ILE A 162 2.21 7.27 -7.27
CA ILE A 162 3.38 7.87 -6.65
C ILE A 162 4.04 6.88 -5.70
N GLY A 163 5.36 6.84 -5.66
CA GLY A 163 6.09 5.95 -4.77
C GLY A 163 7.44 6.46 -4.34
N GLY A 164 8.00 5.85 -3.31
CA GLY A 164 9.30 6.23 -2.76
C GLY A 164 9.70 5.38 -1.57
N MET A 165 10.96 5.54 -1.14
CA MET A 165 11.51 4.84 0.02
C MET A 165 11.72 5.77 1.20
N SER A 166 11.57 5.28 2.43
CA SER A 166 11.91 6.07 3.63
C SER A 166 11.11 7.38 3.66
N ASP A 167 11.75 8.55 3.77
CA ASP A 167 11.05 9.84 3.67
C ASP A 167 10.39 10.04 2.30
N GLY A 168 10.91 9.45 1.22
CA GLY A 168 10.23 9.44 -0.09
C GLY A 168 8.91 8.65 -0.07
N GLY A 169 8.82 7.58 0.72
CA GLY A 169 7.57 6.84 0.93
C GLY A 169 6.56 7.64 1.77
N LEU A 170 7.06 8.40 2.75
CA LEU A 170 6.29 9.40 3.49
C LEU A 170 5.76 10.49 2.53
N ALA A 171 6.62 11.11 1.73
CA ALA A 171 6.26 12.15 0.77
C ALA A 171 5.22 11.66 -0.26
N ALA A 172 5.38 10.43 -0.76
CA ALA A 172 4.41 9.80 -1.66
C ALA A 172 3.03 9.67 -1.02
N PHE A 173 2.97 9.17 0.21
CA PHE A 173 1.72 9.08 0.97
C PHE A 173 1.13 10.46 1.27
N THR A 174 1.96 11.42 1.71
CA THR A 174 1.55 12.81 1.98
C THR A 174 0.92 13.46 0.76
N ALA A 175 1.53 13.31 -0.42
CA ALA A 175 1.02 13.90 -1.65
C ALA A 175 -0.37 13.36 -2.01
N ALA A 176 -0.55 12.04 -1.98
CA ALA A 176 -1.85 11.41 -2.23
C ALA A 176 -2.89 11.71 -1.13
N TRP A 177 -2.45 11.84 0.13
CA TRP A 177 -3.32 12.19 1.25
C TRP A 177 -3.97 13.57 1.08
N HIS A 178 -3.20 14.56 0.61
CA HIS A 178 -3.68 15.92 0.38
C HIS A 178 -4.32 16.12 -0.98
N ARG A 179 -3.88 15.38 -2.01
CA ARG A 179 -4.41 15.45 -3.38
C ARG A 179 -4.87 14.07 -3.87
N PRO A 180 -5.89 13.45 -3.23
CA PRO A 180 -6.44 12.18 -3.68
C PRO A 180 -7.15 12.29 -5.03
N ASP A 181 -7.49 13.51 -5.45
CA ASP A 181 -7.99 13.86 -6.78
C ASP A 181 -6.90 13.84 -7.87
N ALA A 182 -5.63 13.83 -7.49
CA ALA A 182 -4.51 13.81 -8.41
C ALA A 182 -3.66 12.54 -8.31
N PHE A 183 -3.53 11.92 -7.14
CA PHE A 183 -2.83 10.65 -6.95
C PHE A 183 -3.70 9.68 -6.15
N SER A 184 -4.17 8.60 -6.80
CA SER A 184 -4.99 7.57 -6.12
C SER A 184 -4.19 6.34 -5.69
N LYS A 185 -2.92 6.22 -6.10
CA LYS A 185 -2.11 5.01 -5.95
C LYS A 185 -0.77 5.33 -5.29
N VAL A 186 -0.48 4.68 -4.17
CA VAL A 186 0.73 4.93 -3.37
C VAL A 186 1.54 3.64 -3.21
N VAL A 187 2.85 3.73 -3.46
CA VAL A 187 3.83 2.69 -3.12
C VAL A 187 4.80 3.25 -2.09
N SER A 188 4.68 2.80 -0.84
CA SER A 188 5.55 3.22 0.26
C SER A 188 6.47 2.07 0.66
N GLN A 189 7.75 2.19 0.35
CA GLN A 189 8.77 1.21 0.73
C GLN A 189 9.53 1.73 1.95
N ILE A 190 9.63 0.92 3.02
CA ILE A 190 10.32 1.25 4.28
C ILE A 190 10.02 2.68 4.78
N GLY A 191 8.75 3.09 4.72
CA GLY A 191 8.34 4.49 4.88
C GLY A 191 8.64 5.08 6.27
N SER A 192 9.04 6.35 6.32
CA SER A 192 9.44 7.05 7.55
C SER A 192 8.28 7.57 8.40
N TYR A 193 7.37 6.67 8.77
CA TYR A 193 6.20 6.99 9.62
C TYR A 193 6.54 7.17 11.11
N THR A 194 7.82 7.27 11.44
CA THR A 194 8.37 7.58 12.77
C THR A 194 8.65 9.07 12.97
N ARG A 195 8.81 9.85 11.88
CA ARG A 195 9.20 11.26 11.94
C ARG A 195 8.21 12.08 12.79
N LEU A 196 8.69 12.64 13.89
CA LEU A 196 7.90 13.50 14.79
C LEU A 196 7.49 14.79 14.08
N ARG A 197 6.24 15.23 14.31
CA ARG A 197 5.62 16.36 13.57
C ARG A 197 5.70 16.16 12.04
N GLY A 198 5.62 14.90 11.65
CA GLY A 198 5.67 14.40 10.29
C GLY A 198 4.89 13.09 10.22
N GLY A 199 5.52 12.04 9.66
CA GLY A 199 4.87 10.75 9.43
C GLY A 199 4.23 10.06 10.64
N SER A 200 4.67 10.36 11.88
CA SER A 200 4.11 9.77 13.10
C SER A 200 2.62 10.10 13.35
N GLU A 201 2.10 11.15 12.72
CA GLU A 201 0.71 11.58 12.89
C GLU A 201 -0.28 10.79 12.03
N TYR A 202 0.19 10.18 10.93
CA TYR A 202 -0.69 9.56 9.94
C TYR A 202 -1.55 8.42 10.47
N PRO A 203 -1.06 7.49 11.31
CA PRO A 203 -1.91 6.44 11.85
C PRO A 203 -3.15 6.99 12.59
N TYR A 204 -3.01 8.11 13.30
CA TYR A 204 -4.13 8.77 13.96
C TYR A 204 -5.08 9.46 12.96
N LEU A 205 -4.52 10.17 11.98
CA LEU A 205 -5.30 10.87 10.95
C LEU A 205 -6.10 9.89 10.08
N ILE A 206 -5.50 8.77 9.67
CA ILE A 206 -6.16 7.70 8.90
C ILE A 206 -7.33 7.14 9.69
N ARG A 207 -7.16 6.83 10.98
CA ARG A 207 -8.25 6.27 11.81
C ARG A 207 -9.48 7.18 11.88
N LYS A 208 -9.31 8.51 11.79
CA LYS A 208 -10.42 9.47 11.75
C LYS A 208 -11.25 9.41 10.47
N THR A 209 -10.73 8.79 9.42
CA THR A 209 -11.41 8.66 8.13
C THR A 209 -12.19 7.35 7.99
N ARG A 210 -12.43 6.60 9.07
CA ARG A 210 -13.13 5.31 9.00
C ARG A 210 -14.45 5.35 8.23
N ASP A 211 -15.23 6.41 8.45
CA ASP A 211 -16.56 6.55 7.84
C ASP A 211 -16.50 7.19 6.44
N GLU A 212 -15.36 7.80 6.09
CA GLU A 212 -15.14 8.51 4.83
C GLU A 212 -13.66 8.36 4.42
N ALA A 213 -13.28 7.14 4.06
CA ALA A 213 -11.93 6.84 3.62
C ALA A 213 -11.62 7.64 2.35
N LYS A 214 -10.43 8.24 2.29
CA LYS A 214 -9.98 8.89 1.06
C LYS A 214 -9.83 7.83 -0.04
N PRO A 215 -10.12 8.16 -1.31
CA PRO A 215 -10.05 7.20 -2.42
C PRO A 215 -8.60 6.96 -2.87
N ILE A 216 -7.76 6.52 -1.93
CA ILE A 216 -6.36 6.19 -2.16
C ILE A 216 -6.12 4.72 -1.83
N ARG A 217 -5.33 4.09 -2.68
CA ARG A 217 -4.83 2.73 -2.53
C ARG A 217 -3.37 2.77 -2.10
N VAL A 218 -3.00 1.94 -1.13
CA VAL A 218 -1.66 2.00 -0.52
C VAL A 218 -1.00 0.62 -0.47
N PHE A 219 0.11 0.48 -1.18
CA PHE A 219 1.03 -0.64 -0.99
C PHE A 219 2.12 -0.23 -0.01
N ILE A 220 2.27 -0.98 1.08
CA ILE A 220 3.33 -0.80 2.07
C ILE A 220 4.27 -1.98 1.97
N GLN A 221 5.55 -1.71 1.76
CA GLN A 221 6.60 -2.69 1.99
C GLN A 221 7.44 -2.27 3.21
N GLY A 222 7.75 -3.21 4.10
CA GLY A 222 8.65 -2.99 5.23
C GLY A 222 9.64 -4.14 5.41
N GLY A 223 10.50 -4.02 6.42
CA GLY A 223 11.46 -5.04 6.83
C GLY A 223 11.41 -5.29 8.33
N THR A 224 11.56 -6.53 8.79
CA THR A 224 11.63 -6.88 10.22
C THR A 224 12.93 -6.43 10.87
N ASN A 225 13.98 -6.18 10.07
CA ASN A 225 15.29 -5.70 10.50
C ASN A 225 15.57 -4.24 10.09
N ASP A 226 14.51 -3.45 9.92
CA ASP A 226 14.60 -2.03 9.56
C ASP A 226 15.14 -1.16 10.74
N LEU A 227 15.33 0.15 10.51
CA LEU A 227 15.88 1.09 11.47
C LEU A 227 15.11 1.10 12.79
N ASN A 228 15.88 1.08 13.89
CA ASN A 228 15.39 1.34 15.23
C ASN A 228 16.30 2.36 15.91
N LEU A 229 15.89 3.62 15.88
CA LEU A 229 16.67 4.79 16.31
C LEU A 229 15.87 5.62 17.32
N THR A 230 16.47 6.72 17.82
CA THR A 230 15.81 7.65 18.77
C THR A 230 14.51 8.24 18.25
N GLU A 231 14.34 8.33 16.92
CA GLU A 231 13.10 8.81 16.30
C GLU A 231 11.99 7.74 16.27
N GLY A 232 12.34 6.46 16.40
CA GLY A 232 11.39 5.36 16.43
C GLY A 232 11.88 4.11 15.71
N ASN A 233 10.98 3.14 15.59
CA ASN A 233 11.19 1.86 14.92
C ASN A 233 10.38 1.83 13.62
N TRP A 234 11.07 1.73 12.48
CA TRP A 234 10.47 1.80 11.15
C TRP A 234 9.55 0.63 10.86
N THR A 235 9.91 -0.59 11.28
CA THR A 235 9.04 -1.78 11.17
C THR A 235 7.71 -1.53 11.89
N LEU A 236 7.77 -1.12 13.16
CA LEU A 236 6.57 -0.88 13.97
C LEU A 236 5.74 0.28 13.42
N ALA A 237 6.38 1.32 12.87
CA ALA A 237 5.66 2.45 12.28
C ALA A 237 4.89 2.06 11.01
N ASN A 238 5.50 1.25 10.12
CA ASN A 238 4.82 0.72 8.94
C ASN A 238 3.69 -0.26 9.31
N LEU A 239 3.87 -1.09 10.34
CA LEU A 239 2.80 -1.93 10.89
C LEU A 239 1.67 -1.10 11.53
N ASN A 240 1.99 0.03 12.17
CA ASN A 240 0.97 0.93 12.70
C ASN A 240 0.16 1.61 11.58
N MET A 241 0.82 1.99 10.48
CA MET A 241 0.13 2.46 9.26
C MET A 241 -0.80 1.39 8.70
N ALA A 242 -0.32 0.15 8.53
CA ALA A 242 -1.14 -0.98 8.09
C ALA A 242 -2.38 -1.16 8.98
N SER A 243 -2.19 -1.15 10.30
CA SER A 243 -3.28 -1.27 11.28
C SER A 243 -4.30 -0.13 11.14
N ALA A 244 -3.84 1.11 10.92
CA ALA A 244 -4.71 2.27 10.72
C ALA A 244 -5.49 2.18 9.40
N LEU A 245 -4.85 1.80 8.30
CA LEU A 245 -5.47 1.61 6.98
C LEU A 245 -6.55 0.52 7.02
N MET A 246 -6.27 -0.61 7.68
CA MET A 246 -7.26 -1.67 7.88
C MET A 246 -8.45 -1.20 8.72
N PHE A 247 -8.19 -0.52 9.83
CA PHE A 247 -9.25 0.03 10.69
C PHE A 247 -10.15 1.01 9.93
N ALA A 248 -9.56 1.84 9.08
CA ALA A 248 -10.30 2.82 8.29
C ALA A 248 -10.76 2.29 6.92
N ARG A 249 -10.69 0.96 6.70
CA ARG A 249 -11.20 0.27 5.51
C ARG A 249 -10.60 0.74 4.18
N TYR A 250 -9.33 1.15 4.19
CA TYR A 250 -8.60 1.51 2.97
C TYR A 250 -8.27 0.29 2.13
N ASP A 251 -8.19 0.52 0.82
CA ASP A 251 -7.60 -0.42 -0.11
C ASP A 251 -6.08 -0.48 0.06
N HIS A 252 -5.58 -1.48 0.77
CA HIS A 252 -4.17 -1.56 1.13
C HIS A 252 -3.64 -2.99 1.06
N ARG A 253 -2.33 -3.10 0.82
CA ARG A 253 -1.56 -4.34 0.89
C ARG A 253 -0.25 -4.06 1.60
N VAL A 254 0.16 -4.99 2.45
CA VAL A 254 1.35 -4.84 3.30
C VAL A 254 2.22 -6.08 3.15
N GLU A 255 3.48 -5.89 2.80
CA GLU A 255 4.46 -6.96 2.67
C GLU A 255 5.67 -6.65 3.56
N ILE A 256 5.86 -7.43 4.63
CA ILE A 256 6.99 -7.28 5.55
C ILE A 256 7.99 -8.40 5.28
N GLY A 257 9.17 -8.02 4.80
CA GLY A 257 10.28 -8.95 4.59
C GLY A 257 11.25 -8.99 5.77
N ASP A 258 12.34 -9.72 5.63
CA ASP A 258 13.42 -9.83 6.62
C ASP A 258 14.55 -8.81 6.42
N GLY A 259 14.45 -7.97 5.38
CA GLY A 259 15.44 -6.98 5.00
C GLY A 259 15.59 -5.81 5.98
N GLY A 260 16.63 -4.99 5.75
CA GLY A 260 16.89 -3.78 6.53
C GLY A 260 16.30 -2.53 5.89
N HIS A 261 16.93 -1.38 6.14
CA HIS A 261 16.58 -0.10 5.53
C HIS A 261 17.12 0.00 4.10
N ASP A 262 16.68 -0.91 3.25
CA ASP A 262 17.11 -1.07 1.87
C ASP A 262 15.92 -1.42 0.96
N LEU A 263 16.17 -1.41 -0.35
CA LEU A 263 15.17 -1.70 -1.38
C LEU A 263 15.23 -3.15 -1.88
N VAL A 264 16.02 -4.04 -1.29
CA VAL A 264 16.26 -5.38 -1.84
C VAL A 264 14.98 -6.20 -1.85
N HIS A 265 14.24 -6.25 -0.74
CA HIS A 265 12.93 -6.91 -0.69
C HIS A 265 11.90 -6.19 -1.58
N GLY A 266 11.77 -4.87 -1.42
CA GLY A 266 10.82 -4.07 -2.20
C GLY A 266 11.02 -4.16 -3.70
N GLY A 267 12.27 -4.30 -4.15
CA GLY A 267 12.65 -4.52 -5.54
C GLY A 267 12.34 -5.92 -6.06
N ALA A 268 12.54 -6.95 -5.24
CA ALA A 268 12.19 -8.33 -5.59
C ALA A 268 10.69 -8.52 -5.83
N ILE A 269 9.85 -7.83 -5.05
CA ILE A 269 8.38 -7.87 -5.18
C ILE A 269 7.82 -6.72 -6.04
N PHE A 270 8.68 -5.92 -6.67
CA PHE A 270 8.23 -4.73 -7.41
C PHE A 270 7.31 -5.05 -8.59
N PRO A 271 7.53 -6.12 -9.40
CA PRO A 271 6.57 -6.51 -10.43
C PRO A 271 5.17 -6.80 -9.87
N ASP A 272 5.07 -7.53 -8.77
CA ASP A 272 3.80 -7.86 -8.14
C ASP A 272 3.15 -6.63 -7.47
N THR A 273 3.98 -5.71 -6.98
CA THR A 273 3.54 -4.39 -6.51
C THR A 273 2.87 -3.62 -7.64
N MET A 274 3.47 -3.59 -8.83
CA MET A 274 2.90 -2.89 -10.00
C MET A 274 1.60 -3.53 -10.47
N ARG A 275 1.55 -4.87 -10.57
CA ARG A 275 0.32 -5.61 -10.86
C ARG A 275 -0.80 -5.24 -9.90
N TRP A 276 -0.52 -5.23 -8.59
CA TRP A 276 -1.53 -4.91 -7.58
C TRP A 276 -1.96 -3.45 -7.63
N ILE A 277 -1.04 -2.51 -7.85
CA ILE A 277 -1.34 -1.07 -7.92
C ILE A 277 -2.24 -0.75 -9.11
N TRP A 278 -1.99 -1.37 -10.27
CA TRP A 278 -2.69 -1.10 -11.53
C TRP A 278 -3.81 -2.10 -11.87
N ARG A 279 -4.13 -3.02 -10.95
CA ARG A 279 -5.00 -4.18 -11.19
C ARG A 279 -6.39 -3.88 -11.74
N ASP A 280 -6.91 -2.67 -11.52
CA ASP A 280 -8.25 -2.23 -11.90
C ASP A 280 -8.22 -1.10 -12.95
N TYR A 281 -7.04 -0.80 -13.50
CA TYR A 281 -6.93 0.26 -14.49
C TYR A 281 -7.48 -0.23 -15.86
N PRO A 282 -8.35 0.55 -16.53
CA PRO A 282 -8.97 0.10 -17.77
C PRO A 282 -7.97 -0.35 -18.83
N GLY A 283 -8.20 -1.55 -19.38
CA GLY A 283 -7.33 -2.16 -20.40
C GLY A 283 -6.08 -2.87 -19.88
N VAL A 284 -5.84 -2.89 -18.56
CA VAL A 284 -4.89 -3.83 -17.95
C VAL A 284 -5.49 -5.23 -17.97
N LYS A 285 -4.65 -6.22 -18.27
CA LYS A 285 -5.03 -7.64 -18.27
C LYS A 285 -5.62 -8.02 -16.92
N GLY A 286 -6.87 -8.49 -16.94
CA GLY A 286 -7.61 -8.90 -15.76
C GLY A 286 -8.32 -7.78 -15.01
N ALA A 287 -8.22 -6.52 -15.45
CA ALA A 287 -8.89 -5.40 -14.77
C ALA A 287 -10.41 -5.41 -14.92
N ASP A 288 -10.91 -5.91 -16.05
CA ASP A 288 -12.34 -6.02 -16.33
C ASP A 288 -12.89 -7.42 -15.98
N ASP A 289 -12.05 -8.32 -15.44
CA ASP A 289 -12.49 -9.65 -15.03
C ASP A 289 -13.34 -9.52 -13.76
N ALA A 290 -14.50 -10.19 -13.73
CA ALA A 290 -15.29 -10.29 -12.51
C ALA A 290 -14.44 -10.95 -11.40
N PRO A 291 -14.59 -10.54 -10.13
CA PRO A 291 -13.88 -11.19 -9.03
C PRO A 291 -14.14 -12.70 -9.06
N SER A 292 -13.10 -13.51 -9.23
CA SER A 292 -13.26 -14.95 -9.05
C SER A 292 -13.52 -15.23 -7.57
N PHE A 293 -14.67 -15.82 -7.28
CA PHE A 293 -15.02 -16.24 -5.94
C PHE A 293 -14.27 -17.51 -5.50
N ASP A 294 -13.54 -18.18 -6.40
CA ASP A 294 -12.75 -19.39 -6.05
C ASP A 294 -11.74 -19.09 -4.93
N ALA A 295 -11.23 -17.85 -4.88
CA ALA A 295 -10.32 -17.37 -3.86
C ALA A 295 -10.94 -17.40 -2.44
N VAL A 296 -12.27 -17.38 -2.31
CA VAL A 296 -12.98 -17.30 -1.03
C VAL A 296 -13.97 -18.44 -0.78
N VAL A 297 -14.56 -19.04 -1.81
CA VAL A 297 -15.52 -20.16 -1.67
C VAL A 297 -14.88 -21.36 -1.00
N GLY A 298 -15.55 -21.93 0.00
CA GLY A 298 -15.08 -23.06 0.80
C GLY A 298 -15.30 -22.86 2.30
N GLU A 299 -14.79 -23.82 3.08
CA GLU A 299 -14.79 -23.72 4.54
C GLU A 299 -13.47 -23.13 5.05
N TRP A 300 -13.56 -22.32 6.09
CA TRP A 300 -12.43 -21.65 6.74
C TRP A 300 -12.49 -21.87 8.23
N ASP A 301 -11.38 -22.32 8.82
CA ASP A 301 -11.18 -22.28 10.26
C ASP A 301 -10.86 -20.85 10.65
N VAL A 302 -11.69 -20.23 11.48
CA VAL A 302 -11.61 -18.81 11.85
C VAL A 302 -11.35 -18.67 13.35
N VAL A 303 -10.44 -17.77 13.69
CA VAL A 303 -10.17 -17.36 15.08
C VAL A 303 -10.39 -15.85 15.18
N THR A 304 -11.34 -15.46 16.03
CA THR A 304 -11.57 -14.06 16.39
C THR A 304 -11.08 -13.81 17.81
N ASN A 305 -10.29 -12.76 18.03
CA ASN A 305 -9.81 -12.37 19.35
C ASN A 305 -10.61 -11.18 19.89
N VAL A 306 -11.71 -11.46 20.60
CA VAL A 306 -12.56 -10.42 21.21
C VAL A 306 -12.08 -10.18 22.64
N LEU A 307 -11.64 -8.96 22.93
CA LEU A 307 -11.17 -8.56 24.27
C LEU A 307 -10.07 -9.51 24.84
N GLY A 308 -9.18 -10.02 23.99
CA GLY A 308 -8.12 -10.93 24.39
C GLY A 308 -8.55 -12.39 24.52
N LYS A 309 -9.80 -12.73 24.20
CA LYS A 309 -10.32 -14.10 24.22
C LYS A 309 -10.51 -14.62 22.81
N ASP A 310 -9.82 -15.71 22.50
CA ASP A 310 -9.99 -16.40 21.22
C ASP A 310 -11.33 -17.12 21.19
N ARG A 311 -12.01 -16.99 20.07
CA ARG A 311 -13.22 -17.75 19.71
C ARG A 311 -12.98 -18.41 18.37
N ALA A 312 -13.14 -19.73 18.33
CA ALA A 312 -13.05 -20.51 17.11
C ALA A 312 -14.44 -20.60 16.46
N SER A 313 -14.46 -20.44 15.14
CA SER A 313 -15.66 -20.65 14.33
C SER A 313 -15.30 -21.21 12.97
N VAL A 314 -16.30 -21.71 12.26
CA VAL A 314 -16.16 -22.16 10.87
C VAL A 314 -16.93 -21.21 9.99
N LEU A 315 -16.23 -20.49 9.12
CA LEU A 315 -16.85 -19.67 8.09
C LEU A 315 -16.99 -20.51 6.82
N THR A 316 -18.21 -20.77 6.39
CA THR A 316 -18.51 -21.43 5.12
C THR A 316 -18.95 -20.39 4.13
N ILE A 317 -18.30 -20.34 2.96
CA ILE A 317 -18.61 -19.40 1.89
C ILE A 317 -19.03 -20.21 0.68
N THR A 318 -20.20 -19.88 0.13
CA THR A 318 -20.72 -20.47 -1.12
C THR A 318 -20.95 -19.39 -2.15
N ALA A 319 -20.90 -19.77 -3.42
CA ALA A 319 -21.26 -18.92 -4.54
C ALA A 319 -22.39 -19.58 -5.33
N GLU A 320 -23.49 -18.85 -5.53
CA GLU A 320 -24.62 -19.28 -6.36
C GLU A 320 -25.12 -18.07 -7.16
N ASP A 321 -25.38 -18.26 -8.46
CA ASP A 321 -25.88 -17.23 -9.37
C ASP A 321 -25.10 -15.89 -9.36
N GLY A 322 -23.78 -15.95 -9.14
CA GLY A 322 -22.91 -14.77 -9.12
C GLY A 322 -23.00 -13.94 -7.82
N ALA A 323 -23.59 -14.48 -6.76
CA ALA A 323 -23.61 -13.89 -5.43
C ALA A 323 -22.91 -14.80 -4.41
N LEU A 324 -22.28 -14.18 -3.41
CA LEU A 324 -21.72 -14.89 -2.26
C LEU A 324 -22.77 -15.03 -1.16
N ALA A 325 -22.77 -16.17 -0.49
CA ALA A 325 -23.45 -16.40 0.77
C ALA A 325 -22.44 -16.94 1.79
N ALA A 326 -22.69 -16.69 3.07
CA ALA A 326 -21.81 -17.18 4.11
C ALA A 326 -22.57 -17.55 5.39
N THR A 327 -22.09 -18.59 6.05
CA THR A 327 -22.54 -19.03 7.38
C THR A 327 -21.36 -19.13 8.31
N ILE A 328 -21.56 -18.74 9.57
CA ILE A 328 -20.56 -18.84 10.63
C ILE A 328 -21.07 -19.85 11.63
N ASN A 329 -20.36 -20.96 11.82
CA ASN A 329 -20.65 -21.91 12.88
C ASN A 329 -19.72 -21.62 14.07
N ASP A 330 -20.23 -20.91 15.06
CA ASP A 330 -19.50 -20.56 16.28
C ASP A 330 -19.68 -21.65 17.35
N GLU A 331 -18.62 -21.98 18.09
CA GLU A 331 -18.67 -23.02 19.12
C GLU A 331 -19.67 -22.72 20.26
N GLN A 332 -19.92 -21.44 20.57
CA GLN A 332 -20.84 -21.01 21.63
C GLN A 332 -22.24 -20.77 21.07
N ASP A 333 -22.31 -20.02 19.97
CA ASP A 333 -23.56 -19.45 19.48
C ASP A 333 -24.23 -20.28 18.37
N GLY A 334 -23.58 -21.34 17.90
CA GLY A 334 -24.07 -22.22 16.84
C GLY A 334 -24.01 -21.57 15.46
N GLU A 335 -24.96 -21.91 14.59
CA GLU A 335 -24.99 -21.40 13.22
C GLU A 335 -25.56 -19.97 13.17
N ILE A 336 -24.77 -19.05 12.63
CA ILE A 336 -25.09 -17.64 12.42
C ILE A 336 -25.06 -17.37 10.92
N GLN A 337 -26.16 -16.82 10.40
CA GLN A 337 -26.24 -16.43 9.00
C GLN A 337 -25.56 -15.08 8.78
N ALA A 338 -24.64 -15.02 7.82
CA ALA A 338 -24.07 -13.76 7.38
C ALA A 338 -24.88 -13.17 6.23
N SER A 339 -24.79 -11.86 6.07
CA SER A 339 -25.49 -11.03 5.11
C SER A 339 -24.48 -10.07 4.47
N VAL A 340 -24.79 -9.56 3.28
CA VAL A 340 -23.93 -8.60 2.57
C VAL A 340 -22.50 -9.16 2.41
N VAL A 341 -22.41 -10.34 1.79
CA VAL A 341 -21.13 -10.99 1.51
C VAL A 341 -20.62 -10.45 0.18
N ASP A 342 -19.50 -9.73 0.22
CA ASP A 342 -18.87 -9.11 -0.94
C ASP A 342 -17.38 -9.43 -0.98
N TYR A 343 -16.80 -9.49 -2.17
CA TYR A 343 -15.38 -9.74 -2.37
C TYR A 343 -14.84 -8.82 -3.45
N ASP A 344 -14.11 -7.79 -3.01
CA ASP A 344 -13.51 -6.79 -3.90
C ASP A 344 -12.05 -6.52 -3.52
N GLY A 345 -11.19 -6.42 -4.53
CA GLY A 345 -9.78 -6.07 -4.36
C GLY A 345 -9.02 -6.95 -3.34
N GLY A 346 -9.42 -8.23 -3.19
CA GLY A 346 -8.86 -9.15 -2.21
C GLY A 346 -9.40 -9.00 -0.79
N ALA A 347 -10.38 -8.11 -0.55
CA ALA A 347 -11.09 -7.98 0.71
C ALA A 347 -12.43 -8.72 0.65
N LEU A 348 -12.62 -9.71 1.52
CA LEU A 348 -13.90 -10.31 1.83
C LEU A 348 -14.57 -9.49 2.94
N ILE A 349 -15.79 -9.04 2.67
CA ILE A 349 -16.60 -8.25 3.59
C ILE A 349 -17.88 -9.04 3.85
N TYR A 350 -18.24 -9.20 5.12
CA TYR A 350 -19.54 -9.77 5.47
C TYR A 350 -20.07 -9.14 6.75
N LYS A 351 -21.39 -9.17 6.90
CA LYS A 351 -22.10 -8.64 8.05
C LYS A 351 -22.94 -9.70 8.73
N TYR A 352 -23.07 -9.68 10.04
CA TYR A 352 -23.93 -10.61 10.75
C TYR A 352 -24.52 -9.95 11.99
N VAL A 353 -25.63 -10.50 12.48
CA VAL A 353 -26.24 -10.07 13.74
C VAL A 353 -25.53 -10.81 14.87
N GLU A 354 -24.99 -10.05 15.83
CA GLU A 354 -24.35 -10.59 17.02
C GLU A 354 -25.39 -11.40 17.83
N PRO A 355 -25.09 -12.65 18.19
CA PRO A 355 -25.91 -13.44 19.11
C PRO A 355 -26.09 -12.72 20.44
N ILE A 356 -27.26 -12.86 21.05
CA ILE A 356 -27.56 -12.24 22.35
C ILE A 356 -26.61 -12.84 23.41
N PRO A 357 -25.76 -12.04 24.08
CA PRO A 357 -24.82 -12.59 25.04
C PRO A 357 -25.51 -13.33 26.19
N GLU A 358 -24.94 -14.45 26.65
CA GLU A 358 -25.54 -15.28 27.73
C GLU A 358 -25.84 -14.50 29.03
N TRP A 359 -25.06 -13.47 29.35
CA TRP A 359 -25.28 -12.63 30.53
C TRP A 359 -26.47 -11.66 30.37
N VAL A 360 -26.91 -11.39 29.14
CA VAL A 360 -28.15 -10.67 28.82
C VAL A 360 -29.33 -11.63 28.91
N SER A 361 -29.18 -12.85 28.38
CA SER A 361 -30.25 -13.87 28.38
C SER A 361 -30.54 -14.47 29.77
N SER A 362 -29.58 -14.41 30.70
CA SER A 362 -29.69 -14.99 32.05
C SER A 362 -30.23 -14.05 33.13
N LYS A 363 -30.52 -12.78 32.83
CA LYS A 363 -31.13 -11.85 33.81
C LYS A 363 -32.67 -11.86 33.71
N ASP A 364 -33.33 -12.27 34.79
CA ASP A 364 -34.76 -12.02 34.97
C ASP A 364 -34.98 -10.54 35.32
N GLY A 365 -35.43 -9.75 34.33
CA GLY A 365 -35.80 -8.34 34.46
C GLY A 365 -36.09 -7.69 33.09
N ASP A 366 -36.49 -6.42 33.08
CA ASP A 366 -36.94 -5.57 31.94
C ASP A 366 -35.99 -5.49 30.71
N TRP A 367 -34.90 -6.25 30.71
CA TRP A 367 -33.93 -6.34 29.61
C TRP A 367 -34.35 -7.33 28.50
N LYS A 368 -35.41 -8.13 28.70
CA LYS A 368 -35.95 -9.06 27.70
C LYS A 368 -36.55 -8.37 26.47
N ASP A 369 -36.92 -7.09 26.60
CA ASP A 369 -37.49 -6.27 25.52
C ASP A 369 -36.46 -5.31 24.87
N VAL A 370 -35.18 -5.42 25.22
CA VAL A 370 -34.12 -4.66 24.55
C VAL A 370 -33.80 -5.37 23.24
N GLU A 371 -34.19 -4.78 22.11
CA GLU A 371 -33.77 -5.25 20.79
C GLU A 371 -32.24 -5.19 20.68
N TRP A 372 -31.59 -6.34 20.91
CA TRP A 372 -30.17 -6.52 20.66
C TRP A 372 -29.95 -6.59 19.15
N THR A 373 -29.59 -5.46 18.55
CA THR A 373 -29.38 -5.31 17.10
C THR A 373 -27.92 -5.07 16.76
N GLY A 374 -27.00 -5.62 17.56
CA GLY A 374 -25.56 -5.49 17.32
C GLY A 374 -25.19 -6.05 15.96
N ARG A 375 -25.00 -5.18 14.96
CA ARG A 375 -24.50 -5.59 13.65
C ARG A 375 -22.99 -5.58 13.68
N MET A 376 -22.42 -6.71 13.30
CA MET A 376 -20.99 -6.89 13.14
C MET A 376 -20.65 -6.82 11.66
N ALA A 377 -19.54 -6.17 11.34
CA ALA A 377 -18.94 -6.17 10.01
C ALA A 377 -17.52 -6.72 10.11
N ALA A 378 -17.23 -7.72 9.29
CA ALA A 378 -15.88 -8.24 9.10
C ALA A 378 -15.27 -7.68 7.82
N TRP A 379 -14.00 -7.32 7.89
CA TRP A 379 -13.17 -6.93 6.76
C TRP A 379 -11.93 -7.82 6.76
N LEU A 380 -11.85 -8.73 5.80
CA LEU A 380 -10.83 -9.79 5.76
C LEU A 380 -10.01 -9.69 4.49
N ARG A 381 -8.69 -9.60 4.60
CA ARG A 381 -7.76 -9.64 3.47
C ARG A 381 -7.35 -11.09 3.20
N VAL A 382 -7.69 -11.58 2.01
CA VAL A 382 -7.46 -12.97 1.60
C VAL A 382 -6.17 -13.06 0.81
N THR A 383 -5.27 -13.95 1.24
CA THR A 383 -3.98 -14.24 0.59
C THR A 383 -3.81 -15.76 0.52
N GLY A 384 -4.04 -16.33 -0.66
CA GLY A 384 -4.02 -17.77 -0.87
C GLY A 384 -5.01 -18.50 0.03
N ASP A 385 -4.51 -19.38 0.90
CA ASP A 385 -5.32 -20.19 1.83
C ASP A 385 -5.43 -19.59 3.23
N THR A 386 -5.12 -18.31 3.40
CA THR A 386 -5.28 -17.60 4.67
C THR A 386 -5.98 -16.28 4.48
N PHE A 387 -6.61 -15.79 5.54
CA PHE A 387 -6.98 -14.38 5.63
C PHE A 387 -6.58 -13.79 6.99
N GLU A 388 -6.34 -12.49 6.98
CA GLU A 388 -6.20 -11.68 8.20
C GLU A 388 -7.08 -10.44 8.08
N GLY A 389 -7.64 -9.98 9.19
CA GLY A 389 -8.58 -8.87 9.13
C GLY A 389 -9.06 -8.39 10.48
N ALA A 390 -10.18 -7.69 10.43
CA ALA A 390 -10.84 -7.14 11.58
C ALA A 390 -12.34 -7.40 11.54
N VAL A 391 -12.94 -7.65 12.71
CA VAL A 391 -14.39 -7.68 12.89
C VAL A 391 -14.77 -6.68 13.96
N GLY A 392 -15.79 -5.88 13.70
CA GLY A 392 -16.19 -4.80 14.59
C GLY A 392 -17.67 -4.48 14.48
N SER A 393 -18.19 -3.78 15.47
CA SER A 393 -19.55 -3.27 15.42
C SER A 393 -19.67 -2.21 14.33
N GLU A 394 -20.79 -2.18 13.61
CA GLU A 394 -21.06 -1.11 12.65
C GLU A 394 -21.25 0.25 13.34
N ASP A 395 -21.89 0.25 14.50
CA ASP A 395 -22.28 1.46 15.21
C ASP A 395 -21.17 2.00 16.14
N LYS A 396 -20.08 1.25 16.32
CA LYS A 396 -18.98 1.61 17.23
C LYS A 396 -17.62 1.43 16.56
N PRO A 397 -16.69 2.39 16.73
CA PRO A 397 -15.35 2.33 16.14
C PRO A 397 -14.44 1.37 16.92
N LEU A 398 -14.84 0.09 17.04
CA LEU A 398 -14.16 -0.94 17.78
C LEU A 398 -13.99 -2.18 16.91
N ASP A 399 -12.74 -2.52 16.62
CA ASP A 399 -12.36 -3.67 15.82
C ASP A 399 -11.56 -4.67 16.65
N TYR A 400 -11.80 -5.95 16.40
CA TYR A 400 -11.10 -7.10 16.95
C TYR A 400 -10.39 -7.85 15.83
N SER A 401 -9.25 -8.48 16.11
CA SER A 401 -8.53 -9.22 15.08
C SER A 401 -9.27 -10.50 14.70
N VAL A 402 -9.23 -10.81 13.41
CA VAL A 402 -9.71 -12.06 12.85
C VAL A 402 -8.59 -12.66 12.02
N LYS A 403 -8.38 -13.96 12.18
CA LYS A 403 -7.51 -14.75 11.31
C LYS A 403 -8.27 -15.97 10.83
N GLY A 404 -7.97 -16.42 9.63
CA GLY A 404 -8.57 -17.62 9.10
C GLY A 404 -7.62 -18.39 8.22
N ARG A 405 -7.87 -19.69 8.13
CA ARG A 405 -7.17 -20.61 7.22
C ARG A 405 -8.19 -21.48 6.52
N ARG A 406 -8.01 -21.67 5.22
CA ARG A 406 -8.86 -22.57 4.43
C ARG A 406 -8.75 -23.96 5.02
N ARG A 407 -9.90 -24.53 5.35
CA ARG A 407 -9.99 -25.89 5.86
C ARG A 407 -9.67 -26.84 4.70
N ALA A 408 -8.69 -27.71 4.90
CA ALA A 408 -8.39 -28.75 3.92
C ALA A 408 -9.66 -29.58 3.68
N SER A 409 -10.00 -29.83 2.42
CA SER A 409 -11.03 -30.82 2.11
C SER A 409 -10.62 -32.11 2.81
N ARG A 410 -11.53 -32.68 3.62
CA ARG A 410 -11.36 -34.06 4.08
C ARG A 410 -11.34 -34.90 2.81
N GLY A 411 -10.15 -35.32 2.40
CA GLY A 411 -9.96 -36.11 1.20
C GLY A 411 -10.81 -37.37 1.23
N ASP A 412 -11.43 -37.64 0.08
CA ASP A 412 -11.99 -38.93 -0.33
C ASP A 412 -10.96 -40.07 -0.23
#